data_AF-A0AAE3ZN64-F1
#
_entry.id   AF-A0AAE3ZN64-F1
#
_cell.length_a   1.000
_cell.length_b   1.000
_cell.length_c   1.000
_cell.angle_alpha   90.00
_cell.angle_beta   90.00
_cell.angle_gamma   90.00
#
_symmetry.space_group_name_H-M   'P 1'
#
loop_
_entity.id
_entity.type
_entity.pdbx_description
1 polymer ?
#
loop_
_entity_poly.entity_id
_entity_poly.type
_entity_poly.pdbx_seq_one_letter_code
_entity_poly.pdbx_strand_id
1 'polypeptide(L)'
;MSEAEFLAAYDPRDYPAVAVTVDVVALTIRDDRLCVLLVERAAPPFEGFWSLPGGFLKQETDAGEPWAETLEEAAGRELAEETGLDAERLDRVHLEQLGSYGDPGRDPRMRVISVAYLGFGPQMPDPQPGSDARAAAWVPVAELGLPEGPDAIPGRTVSQRPGTSRRLAFDHAQILFDGLERARGKLEYTALATAFVGETFTIAELRAVYETVWGEQLHGPNFRRKILSVPGFVESVGATTERGGARGGPRSQLYRAGDATLLHPALLRTVTEEQIR
;
A
#
# COMPACT_ATOMS: atom_id res chain seq x y z
N MET A 1 -41.16 -12.90 -23.30
CA MET A 1 -40.48 -11.66 -22.91
C MET A 1 -39.08 -11.72 -23.48
N SER A 2 -38.73 -10.79 -24.35
CA SER A 2 -37.36 -10.61 -24.84
C SER A 2 -36.48 -9.97 -23.77
N GLU A 3 -35.16 -10.00 -23.95
CA GLU A 3 -34.22 -9.32 -23.06
C GLU A 3 -34.49 -7.81 -22.97
N ALA A 4 -34.78 -7.17 -24.10
CA ALA A 4 -35.14 -5.75 -24.14
C ALA A 4 -36.43 -5.44 -23.36
N GLU A 5 -37.45 -6.31 -23.48
CA GLU A 5 -38.70 -6.18 -22.71
C GLU A 5 -38.48 -6.40 -21.21
N PHE A 6 -37.60 -7.32 -20.83
CA PHE A 6 -37.23 -7.56 -19.44
C PHE A 6 -36.50 -6.35 -18.84
N LEU A 7 -35.47 -5.84 -19.52
CA LEU A 7 -34.69 -4.68 -19.04
C LEU A 7 -35.55 -3.41 -18.94
N ALA A 8 -36.48 -3.19 -19.89
CA ALA A 8 -37.39 -2.06 -19.84
C ALA A 8 -38.41 -2.15 -18.69
N ALA A 9 -38.74 -3.36 -18.24
CA ALA A 9 -39.65 -3.61 -17.13
C ALA A 9 -38.94 -3.73 -15.77
N TYR A 10 -37.61 -3.78 -15.75
CA TYR A 10 -36.82 -3.93 -14.53
C TYR A 10 -36.80 -2.62 -13.73
N ASP A 11 -37.25 -2.67 -12.47
CA ASP A 11 -37.13 -1.54 -11.54
C ASP A 11 -35.89 -1.73 -10.65
N PRO A 12 -34.78 -0.99 -10.88
CA PRO A 12 -33.58 -1.12 -10.06
C PRO A 12 -33.80 -0.73 -8.59
N ARG A 13 -34.93 -0.09 -8.25
CA ARG A 13 -35.28 0.30 -6.88
C ARG A 13 -35.87 -0.85 -6.06
N ASP A 14 -36.12 -2.01 -6.66
CA ASP A 14 -36.47 -3.24 -5.95
C ASP A 14 -35.38 -3.66 -4.95
N TYR A 15 -34.14 -3.18 -5.16
CA TYR A 15 -33.02 -3.34 -4.26
C TYR A 15 -32.54 -1.97 -3.76
N PRO A 16 -32.42 -1.74 -2.44
CA PRO A 16 -31.88 -0.49 -1.92
C PRO A 16 -30.45 -0.24 -2.44
N ALA A 17 -30.23 0.94 -3.04
CA ALA A 17 -28.91 1.32 -3.50
C ALA A 17 -27.92 1.43 -2.33
N VAL A 18 -26.70 0.96 -2.56
CA VAL A 18 -25.56 1.13 -1.65
C VAL A 18 -24.54 2.04 -2.32
N ALA A 19 -23.89 2.89 -1.53
CA ALA A 19 -22.80 3.70 -2.07
C ALA A 19 -21.51 2.87 -2.14
N VAL A 20 -20.72 3.10 -3.18
CA VAL A 20 -19.41 2.47 -3.34
C VAL A 20 -18.34 3.56 -3.25
N THR A 21 -17.33 3.29 -2.44
CA THR A 21 -16.14 4.12 -2.29
C THR A 21 -14.89 3.33 -2.65
N VAL A 22 -13.79 4.03 -2.87
CA VAL A 22 -12.45 3.45 -2.90
C VAL A 22 -11.61 4.05 -1.79
N ASP A 23 -10.72 3.26 -1.19
CA ASP A 23 -9.73 3.71 -0.21
C ASP A 23 -8.35 3.20 -0.62
N VAL A 24 -7.33 4.05 -0.60
CA VAL A 24 -5.98 3.68 -1.05
C VAL A 24 -5.03 3.63 0.13
N VAL A 25 -4.52 2.43 0.42
CA VAL A 25 -3.36 2.23 1.30
C VAL A 25 -2.11 2.53 0.48
N ALA A 26 -1.70 3.81 0.46
CA ALA A 26 -0.48 4.22 -0.22
C ALA A 26 0.72 4.13 0.73
N LEU A 27 1.69 3.29 0.41
CA LEU A 27 2.89 3.00 1.19
C LEU A 27 4.15 3.41 0.43
N THR A 28 5.10 3.99 1.16
CA THR A 28 6.43 4.34 0.64
C THR A 28 7.49 4.28 1.75
N ILE A 29 8.77 4.32 1.38
CA ILE A 29 9.87 4.46 2.34
C ILE A 29 10.39 5.89 2.31
N ARG A 30 10.39 6.55 3.47
CA ARG A 30 10.89 7.92 3.66
C ARG A 30 11.73 7.98 4.93
N ASP A 31 12.92 8.55 4.86
CA ASP A 31 13.87 8.64 5.97
C ASP A 31 14.07 7.29 6.69
N ASP A 32 14.31 6.22 5.92
CA ASP A 32 14.47 4.85 6.41
C ASP A 32 13.29 4.31 7.24
N ARG A 33 12.09 4.86 7.04
CA ARG A 33 10.85 4.44 7.70
C ARG A 33 9.77 4.11 6.67
N LEU A 34 9.03 3.04 6.93
CA LEU A 34 7.81 2.74 6.18
C LEU A 34 6.73 3.76 6.58
N CYS A 35 6.26 4.52 5.61
CA CYS A 35 5.25 5.55 5.78
C CYS A 35 3.99 5.21 4.97
N VAL A 36 2.84 5.62 5.51
CA VAL A 36 1.55 5.57 4.83
C VAL A 36 1.05 6.99 4.57
N LEU A 37 0.41 7.22 3.43
CA LEU A 37 -0.30 8.47 3.18
C LEU A 37 -1.60 8.51 3.98
N LEU A 38 -1.80 9.58 4.75
CA LEU A 38 -3.05 9.84 5.44
C LEU A 38 -3.49 11.28 5.22
N VAL A 39 -4.80 11.48 5.28
CA VAL A 39 -5.46 12.80 5.21
C VAL A 39 -6.24 13.07 6.48
N GLU A 40 -6.13 14.26 7.05
CA GLU A 40 -6.93 14.68 8.20
C GLU A 40 -8.28 15.21 7.72
N ARG A 41 -9.36 14.55 8.13
CA ARG A 41 -10.72 14.87 7.68
C ARG A 41 -11.16 16.25 8.14
N ALA A 42 -11.60 17.10 7.19
CA ALA A 42 -12.08 18.45 7.49
C ALA A 42 -13.55 18.53 7.92
N ALA A 43 -14.32 17.47 7.69
CA ALA A 43 -15.77 17.45 7.91
C ALA A 43 -16.27 16.14 8.56
N PRO A 44 -17.43 16.17 9.24
CA PRO A 44 -18.08 14.98 9.76
C PRO A 44 -18.45 13.96 8.66
N PRO A 45 -18.54 12.65 8.98
CA PRO A 45 -18.20 12.03 10.26
C PRO A 45 -16.69 11.96 10.49
N PHE A 46 -16.29 11.74 11.75
CA PHE A 46 -14.87 11.64 12.16
C PHE A 46 -14.03 12.88 11.81
N GLU A 47 -14.60 14.07 11.97
CA GLU A 47 -13.87 15.33 11.81
C GLU A 47 -12.62 15.36 12.72
N GLY A 48 -11.47 15.74 12.15
CA GLY A 48 -10.18 15.75 12.85
C GLY A 48 -9.54 14.37 13.09
N PHE A 49 -10.13 13.29 12.56
CA PHE A 49 -9.46 11.98 12.48
C PHE A 49 -8.70 11.89 11.15
N TRP A 50 -7.68 11.04 11.13
CA TRP A 50 -6.94 10.70 9.92
C TRP A 50 -7.67 9.59 9.16
N SER A 51 -7.69 9.66 7.84
CA SER A 51 -8.21 8.62 6.96
C SER A 51 -7.22 8.28 5.86
N LEU A 52 -7.49 7.18 5.17
CA LEU A 52 -6.82 6.84 3.93
C LEU A 52 -7.35 7.81 2.86
N PRO A 53 -6.55 8.17 1.86
CA PRO A 53 -7.05 8.77 0.62
C PRO A 53 -8.16 7.91 0.03
N GLY A 54 -9.25 8.53 -0.39
CA GLY A 54 -10.40 7.78 -0.85
C GLY A 54 -11.65 8.64 -0.97
N GLY A 55 -12.58 8.14 -1.77
CA GLY A 55 -13.78 8.86 -2.14
C GLY A 55 -14.81 7.98 -2.83
N PHE A 56 -15.94 8.60 -3.17
CA PHE A 56 -17.03 7.92 -3.88
C PHE A 56 -16.67 7.78 -5.37
N LEU A 57 -17.16 6.72 -6.00
CA LEU A 57 -17.08 6.62 -7.46
C LEU A 57 -17.90 7.73 -8.10
N LYS A 58 -17.37 8.32 -9.17
CA LYS A 58 -18.11 9.26 -10.00
C LYS A 58 -19.21 8.53 -10.75
N GLN A 59 -20.47 8.95 -10.50
CA GLN A 59 -21.61 8.35 -11.19
C GLN A 59 -21.78 8.90 -12.62
N GLU A 60 -21.22 10.07 -12.92
CA GLU A 60 -21.35 10.73 -14.22
C GLU A 60 -20.04 11.45 -14.62
N THR A 61 -19.77 11.58 -15.93
CA THR A 61 -18.66 12.39 -16.46
C THR A 61 -19.01 13.88 -16.42
N ASP A 62 -18.02 14.76 -16.62
CA ASP A 62 -18.27 16.21 -16.81
C ASP A 62 -19.18 16.50 -18.02
N ALA A 63 -19.28 15.55 -18.96
CA ALA A 63 -20.18 15.61 -20.12
C ALA A 63 -21.57 14.98 -19.87
N GLY A 64 -21.83 14.49 -18.65
CA GLY A 64 -23.11 13.90 -18.25
C GLY A 64 -23.30 12.43 -18.67
N GLU A 65 -22.22 11.71 -19.00
CA GLU A 65 -22.30 10.28 -19.32
C GLU A 65 -22.31 9.46 -18.04
N PRO A 66 -23.28 8.53 -17.84
CA PRO A 66 -23.38 7.75 -16.61
C PRO A 66 -22.31 6.65 -16.53
N TRP A 67 -21.98 6.23 -15.31
CA TRP A 67 -21.01 5.16 -14.98
C TRP A 67 -19.59 5.47 -15.47
N ALA A 68 -19.16 6.69 -15.16
CA ALA A 68 -17.99 7.34 -15.74
C ALA A 68 -16.62 6.76 -15.35
N GLU A 69 -16.54 5.97 -14.27
CA GLU A 69 -15.28 5.61 -13.65
C GLU A 69 -15.29 4.16 -13.12
N THR A 70 -14.24 3.41 -13.44
CA THR A 70 -13.93 2.10 -12.86
C THR A 70 -13.35 2.23 -11.45
N LEU A 71 -13.28 1.13 -10.70
CA LEU A 71 -12.69 1.14 -9.35
C LEU A 71 -11.18 1.47 -9.39
N GLU A 72 -10.47 0.96 -10.39
CA GLU A 72 -9.05 1.23 -10.62
C GLU A 72 -8.81 2.70 -10.98
N GLU A 73 -9.63 3.28 -11.85
CA GLU A 73 -9.55 4.71 -12.22
C GLU A 73 -9.83 5.58 -11.00
N ALA A 74 -10.85 5.24 -10.20
CA ALA A 74 -11.15 5.96 -8.96
C ALA A 74 -9.97 5.89 -7.97
N ALA A 75 -9.38 4.71 -7.76
CA ALA A 75 -8.22 4.57 -6.87
C ALA A 75 -7.01 5.39 -7.37
N GLY A 76 -6.75 5.38 -8.68
CA GLY A 76 -5.70 6.18 -9.30
C GLY A 76 -5.96 7.69 -9.14
N ARG A 77 -7.21 8.13 -9.33
CA ARG A 77 -7.63 9.52 -9.16
C ARG A 77 -7.48 9.99 -7.72
N GLU A 78 -8.03 9.26 -6.75
CA GLU A 78 -7.95 9.62 -5.32
C GLU A 78 -6.49 9.69 -4.85
N LEU A 79 -5.64 8.77 -5.31
CA LEU A 79 -4.21 8.80 -5.01
C LEU A 79 -3.54 10.03 -5.66
N ALA A 80 -3.85 10.35 -6.91
CA ALA A 80 -3.29 11.49 -7.64
C ALA A 80 -3.74 12.84 -7.06
N GLU A 81 -4.99 12.98 -6.64
CA GLU A 81 -5.54 14.20 -6.04
C GLU A 81 -4.80 14.57 -4.73
N GLU A 82 -4.47 13.59 -3.88
CA GLU A 82 -3.80 13.84 -2.60
C GLU A 82 -2.27 13.93 -2.68
N THR A 83 -1.66 13.41 -3.75
CA THR A 83 -0.19 13.38 -3.91
C THR A 83 0.36 14.24 -5.05
N GLY A 84 -0.49 14.67 -5.98
CA GLY A 84 -0.04 15.25 -7.24
C GLY A 84 0.77 14.28 -8.11
N LEU A 85 0.59 12.97 -7.93
CA LEU A 85 1.20 11.95 -8.81
C LEU A 85 0.67 12.13 -10.25
N ASP A 86 1.60 12.22 -11.20
CA ASP A 86 1.29 12.12 -12.62
C ASP A 86 1.23 10.65 -13.07
N ALA A 87 0.69 10.42 -14.27
CA ALA A 87 0.57 9.09 -14.86
C ALA A 87 1.91 8.35 -14.96
N GLU A 88 3.00 9.06 -15.30
CA GLU A 88 4.34 8.45 -15.46
C GLU A 88 4.89 7.92 -14.13
N ARG A 89 4.63 8.62 -13.02
CA ARG A 89 5.02 8.16 -11.69
C ARG A 89 4.10 7.08 -11.15
N LEU A 90 2.81 7.11 -11.48
CA LEU A 90 1.85 6.04 -11.14
C LEU A 90 2.28 4.68 -11.71
N ASP A 91 2.90 4.64 -12.89
CA ASP A 91 3.44 3.39 -13.47
C ASP A 91 4.57 2.77 -12.62
N ARG A 92 5.24 3.56 -11.77
CA ARG A 92 6.26 3.08 -10.82
C ARG A 92 5.67 2.61 -9.49
N VAL A 93 4.36 2.74 -9.31
CA VAL A 93 3.63 2.32 -8.13
C VAL A 93 3.03 0.95 -8.40
N HIS A 94 3.32 -0.02 -7.54
CA HIS A 94 2.54 -1.25 -7.52
C HIS A 94 1.14 -0.93 -7.01
N LEU A 95 0.15 -0.88 -7.89
CA LEU A 95 -1.25 -0.69 -7.56
C LEU A 95 -2.01 -2.01 -7.73
N GLU A 96 -2.67 -2.48 -6.68
CA GLU A 96 -3.54 -3.65 -6.76
C GLU A 96 -4.74 -3.55 -5.84
N GLN A 97 -5.84 -4.21 -6.20
CA GLN A 97 -6.98 -4.33 -5.30
C GLN A 97 -6.59 -5.14 -4.05
N LEU A 98 -6.86 -4.58 -2.88
CA LEU A 98 -6.58 -5.19 -1.59
C LEU A 98 -7.73 -6.11 -1.15
N GLY A 99 -8.95 -5.55 -1.09
CA GLY A 99 -10.15 -6.21 -0.61
C GLY A 99 -11.38 -5.30 -0.62
N SER A 100 -12.54 -5.85 -0.27
CA SER A 100 -13.80 -5.10 -0.15
C SER A 100 -14.29 -5.11 1.30
N TYR A 101 -14.64 -3.93 1.80
CA TYR A 101 -15.02 -3.67 3.19
C TYR A 101 -16.48 -3.18 3.22
N GLY A 102 -17.37 -4.02 3.74
CA GLY A 102 -18.82 -3.81 3.62
C GLY A 102 -19.60 -4.08 4.90
N ASP A 103 -18.92 -4.10 6.06
CA ASP A 103 -19.53 -4.34 7.37
C ASP A 103 -20.67 -3.34 7.63
N PRO A 104 -21.85 -3.81 8.08
CA PRO A 104 -22.93 -2.90 8.45
C PRO A 104 -22.48 -1.90 9.51
N GLY A 105 -22.65 -0.61 9.23
CA GLY A 105 -22.28 0.47 10.15
C GLY A 105 -20.81 0.90 10.10
N ARG A 106 -19.99 0.38 9.16
CA ARG A 106 -18.63 0.90 8.94
C ARG A 106 -18.61 2.40 8.66
N ASP A 107 -19.64 2.88 7.97
CA ASP A 107 -19.93 4.29 7.73
C ASP A 107 -21.26 4.66 8.41
N PRO A 108 -21.30 5.70 9.26
CA PRO A 108 -22.52 6.09 9.97
C PRO A 108 -23.55 6.81 9.07
N ARG A 109 -23.20 7.21 7.84
CA ARG A 109 -24.08 7.96 6.95
C ARG A 109 -25.12 7.08 6.27
N MET A 110 -24.69 5.95 5.73
CA MET A 110 -25.52 5.02 4.96
C MET A 110 -24.80 3.69 4.77
N ARG A 111 -25.41 2.73 4.07
CA ARG A 111 -24.69 1.53 3.63
C ARG A 111 -23.65 1.92 2.58
N VAL A 112 -22.38 1.85 2.97
CA VAL A 112 -21.23 2.09 2.10
C VAL A 112 -20.39 0.81 2.01
N ILE A 113 -20.00 0.43 0.80
CA ILE A 113 -18.99 -0.60 0.55
C ILE A 113 -17.74 0.12 0.04
N SER A 114 -16.61 -0.06 0.70
CA SER A 114 -15.34 0.43 0.18
C SER A 114 -14.55 -0.67 -0.49
N VAL A 115 -14.04 -0.43 -1.69
CA VAL A 115 -13.06 -1.30 -2.34
C VAL A 115 -11.69 -0.68 -2.13
N ALA A 116 -10.88 -1.32 -1.29
CA ALA A 116 -9.57 -0.80 -0.97
C ALA A 116 -8.53 -1.25 -1.99
N TYR A 117 -7.55 -0.39 -2.26
CA TYR A 117 -6.38 -0.63 -3.08
C TYR A 117 -5.10 -0.48 -2.27
N LEU A 118 -4.08 -1.26 -2.61
CA LEU A 118 -2.72 -1.09 -2.12
C LEU A 118 -1.91 -0.39 -3.22
N GLY A 119 -1.41 0.81 -2.93
CA GLY A 119 -0.38 1.48 -3.71
C GLY A 119 0.96 1.37 -3.00
N PHE A 120 1.97 0.76 -3.60
CA PHE A 120 3.28 0.59 -2.96
C PHE A 120 4.40 0.94 -3.92
N GLY A 121 5.14 2.01 -3.62
CA GLY A 121 6.16 2.50 -4.54
C GLY A 121 7.18 3.47 -3.92
N PRO A 122 8.32 3.65 -4.58
CA PRO A 122 9.37 4.57 -4.17
C PRO A 122 9.03 6.02 -4.50
N GLN A 123 9.68 6.97 -3.82
CA GLN A 123 9.76 8.37 -4.25
C GLN A 123 8.40 9.03 -4.53
N MET A 124 7.36 8.62 -3.80
CA MET A 124 6.05 9.23 -3.89
C MET A 124 6.16 10.73 -3.53
N PRO A 125 5.53 11.65 -4.27
CA PRO A 125 5.62 13.08 -4.00
C PRO A 125 5.10 13.48 -2.62
N ASP A 126 5.44 14.69 -2.18
CA ASP A 126 4.86 15.26 -0.96
C ASP A 126 3.37 15.52 -1.17
N PRO A 127 2.53 15.14 -0.19
CA PRO A 127 1.10 15.24 -0.36
C PRO A 127 0.64 16.68 -0.23
N GLN A 128 -0.43 17.01 -0.94
CA GLN A 128 -1.07 18.31 -0.89
C GLN A 128 -2.50 18.08 -0.43
N PRO A 129 -2.96 18.75 0.65
CA PRO A 129 -4.32 18.54 1.12
C PRO A 129 -5.32 18.94 0.04
N GLY A 130 -6.19 18.00 -0.35
CA GLY A 130 -7.35 18.28 -1.19
C GLY A 130 -8.38 19.20 -0.51
N SER A 131 -9.45 19.55 -1.23
CA SER A 131 -10.48 20.50 -0.73
C SER A 131 -11.18 20.04 0.55
N ASP A 132 -11.26 18.72 0.78
CA ASP A 132 -11.95 18.11 1.91
C ASP A 132 -11.01 17.66 3.05
N ALA A 133 -9.71 17.97 2.94
CA ALA A 133 -8.68 17.62 3.91
C ALA A 133 -8.12 18.87 4.62
N ARG A 134 -7.91 18.77 5.94
CA ARG A 134 -7.19 19.81 6.72
C ARG A 134 -5.68 19.73 6.53
N ALA A 135 -5.19 18.52 6.35
CA ALA A 135 -3.79 18.20 6.17
C ALA A 135 -3.66 16.87 5.43
N ALA A 136 -2.57 16.69 4.69
CA ALA A 136 -2.18 15.41 4.14
C ALA A 136 -0.71 15.17 4.51
N ALA A 137 -0.35 13.94 4.89
CA ALA A 137 0.99 13.64 5.37
C ALA A 137 1.39 12.18 5.13
N TRP A 138 2.69 11.97 4.87
CA TRP A 138 3.33 10.68 5.03
C TRP A 138 3.61 10.43 6.50
N VAL A 139 2.88 9.49 7.09
CA VAL A 139 2.96 9.16 8.52
C VAL A 139 3.73 7.84 8.69
N PRO A 140 4.78 7.79 9.52
CA PRO A 140 5.44 6.54 9.84
C PRO A 140 4.46 5.53 10.46
N VAL A 141 4.40 4.33 9.89
CA VAL A 141 3.43 3.29 10.30
C VAL A 141 3.57 2.94 11.78
N ALA A 142 4.80 2.93 12.29
CA ALA A 142 5.10 2.67 13.71
C ALA A 142 4.45 3.68 14.68
N GLU A 143 4.07 4.87 14.22
CA GLU A 143 3.42 5.91 15.04
C GLU A 143 1.89 5.73 15.11
N LEU A 144 1.31 4.78 14.37
CA LEU A 144 -0.15 4.58 14.28
C LEU A 144 -0.69 3.58 15.28
N GLY A 145 0.18 2.98 16.11
CA GLY A 145 -0.25 2.09 17.18
C GLY A 145 -1.00 0.84 16.71
N LEU A 146 -0.83 0.43 15.45
CA LEU A 146 -1.38 -0.83 14.92
C LEU A 146 -0.72 -2.04 15.62
N PRO A 147 -1.40 -3.20 15.66
CA PRO A 147 -0.79 -4.44 16.12
C PRO A 147 0.34 -4.87 15.19
N GLU A 148 1.42 -5.40 15.78
CA GLU A 148 2.62 -5.86 15.08
C GLU A 148 3.01 -7.26 15.57
N GLY A 149 3.72 -8.02 14.73
CA GLY A 149 4.26 -9.33 15.10
C GLY A 149 3.17 -10.36 15.47
N PRO A 150 3.34 -11.19 16.51
CA PRO A 150 2.39 -12.26 16.84
C PRO A 150 1.00 -11.77 17.30
N ASP A 151 0.86 -10.49 17.66
CA ASP A 151 -0.42 -9.87 18.02
C ASP A 151 -1.27 -9.51 16.77
N ALA A 152 -0.66 -9.55 15.59
CA ALA A 152 -1.27 -9.35 14.28
C ALA A 152 -2.02 -10.61 13.84
N ILE A 153 -3.11 -10.97 14.51
CA ILE A 153 -3.89 -12.19 14.20
C ILE A 153 -4.84 -11.92 13.03
N PRO A 154 -4.70 -12.59 11.87
CA PRO A 154 -5.63 -12.45 10.76
C PRO A 154 -7.06 -12.79 11.17
N GLY A 155 -8.03 -11.99 10.73
CA GLY A 155 -9.47 -12.21 10.99
C GLY A 155 -9.99 -11.72 12.34
N ARG A 156 -9.16 -11.06 13.16
CA ARG A 156 -9.64 -10.25 14.30
C ARG A 156 -9.77 -8.79 13.91
N THR A 157 -10.76 -8.12 14.49
CA THR A 157 -10.91 -6.66 14.36
C THR A 157 -9.65 -5.97 14.85
N VAL A 158 -9.01 -5.25 13.93
CA VAL A 158 -7.84 -4.43 14.23
C VAL A 158 -8.28 -3.08 14.80
N SER A 159 -7.63 -2.66 15.87
CA SER A 159 -7.84 -1.35 16.47
C SER A 159 -6.50 -0.76 16.91
N GLN A 160 -6.38 0.56 16.82
CA GLN A 160 -5.18 1.24 17.28
C GLN A 160 -5.05 1.13 18.81
N ARG A 161 -3.81 1.04 19.29
CA ARG A 161 -3.49 1.06 20.71
C ARG A 161 -4.06 2.32 21.39
N PRO A 162 -4.60 2.23 22.62
CA PRO A 162 -5.05 3.39 23.38
C PRO A 162 -3.92 4.43 23.54
N GLY A 163 -4.27 5.72 23.42
CA GLY A 163 -3.31 6.82 23.55
C GLY A 163 -2.57 7.19 22.26
N THR A 164 -2.84 6.52 21.13
CA THR A 164 -2.31 6.92 19.82
C THR A 164 -2.81 8.32 19.45
N SER A 165 -1.89 9.22 19.05
CA SER A 165 -2.21 10.62 18.75
C SER A 165 -2.98 10.79 17.43
N ARG A 166 -2.65 9.97 16.42
CA ARG A 166 -3.32 9.99 15.10
C ARG A 166 -4.39 8.90 15.03
N ARG A 167 -5.60 9.26 15.43
CA ARG A 167 -6.76 8.35 15.39
C ARG A 167 -7.26 8.18 13.95
N LEU A 168 -7.46 6.94 13.52
CA LEU A 168 -7.96 6.59 12.20
C LEU A 168 -9.50 6.57 12.18
N ALA A 169 -10.08 7.13 11.12
CA ALA A 169 -11.52 7.17 10.90
C ALA A 169 -12.07 5.81 10.42
N PHE A 170 -13.38 5.62 10.60
CA PHE A 170 -14.11 4.43 10.14
C PHE A 170 -13.43 3.12 10.58
N ASP A 171 -13.28 2.16 9.67
CA ASP A 171 -12.55 0.89 9.81
C ASP A 171 -11.14 0.95 9.20
N HIS A 172 -10.57 2.15 8.99
CA HIS A 172 -9.31 2.29 8.25
C HIS A 172 -8.10 1.68 8.95
N ALA A 173 -8.17 1.47 10.28
CA ALA A 173 -7.15 0.70 10.99
C ALA A 173 -7.07 -0.76 10.49
N GLN A 174 -8.22 -1.36 10.14
CA GLN A 174 -8.28 -2.69 9.53
C GLN A 174 -7.73 -2.67 8.11
N ILE A 175 -8.23 -1.74 7.27
CA ILE A 175 -7.81 -1.61 5.87
C ILE A 175 -6.29 -1.41 5.76
N LEU A 176 -5.74 -0.51 6.58
CA LEU A 176 -4.30 -0.25 6.62
C LEU A 176 -3.51 -1.49 7.08
N PHE A 177 -3.96 -2.18 8.12
CA PHE A 177 -3.31 -3.40 8.58
C PHE A 177 -3.25 -4.47 7.48
N ASP A 178 -4.37 -4.70 6.80
CA ASP A 178 -4.43 -5.67 5.70
C ASP A 178 -3.50 -5.25 4.55
N GLY A 179 -3.44 -3.95 4.24
CA GLY A 179 -2.54 -3.40 3.22
C GLY A 179 -1.06 -3.57 3.58
N LEU A 180 -0.69 -3.38 4.86
CA LEU A 180 0.65 -3.62 5.36
C LEU A 180 1.05 -5.09 5.25
N GLU A 181 0.17 -6.01 5.67
CA GLU A 181 0.45 -7.45 5.54
C GLU A 181 0.52 -7.89 4.08
N ARG A 182 -0.30 -7.30 3.20
CA ARG A 182 -0.21 -7.54 1.76
C ARG A 182 1.12 -7.06 1.19
N ALA A 183 1.57 -5.84 1.51
CA ALA A 183 2.84 -5.30 1.06
C ALA A 183 4.03 -6.15 1.57
N ARG A 184 4.02 -6.53 2.85
CA ARG A 184 5.03 -7.39 3.45
C ARG A 184 5.08 -8.77 2.79
N GLY A 185 3.92 -9.36 2.52
CA GLY A 185 3.80 -10.63 1.82
C GLY A 185 4.31 -10.56 0.38
N LYS A 186 4.04 -9.47 -0.35
CA LYS A 186 4.55 -9.27 -1.73
C LYS A 186 6.08 -9.33 -1.79
N LEU A 187 6.76 -8.80 -0.78
CA LEU A 187 8.22 -8.87 -0.69
C LEU A 187 8.76 -10.29 -0.53
N GLU A 188 7.96 -11.23 -0.02
CA GLU A 188 8.43 -12.61 0.14
C GLU A 188 8.58 -13.32 -1.21
N TYR A 189 7.74 -13.00 -2.20
CA TYR A 189 7.66 -13.77 -3.44
C TYR A 189 7.78 -12.94 -4.72
N THR A 190 7.99 -11.62 -4.64
CA THR A 190 8.20 -10.74 -5.82
C THR A 190 9.49 -9.94 -5.72
N ALA A 191 9.98 -9.47 -6.86
CA ALA A 191 11.15 -8.59 -6.90
C ALA A 191 10.85 -7.13 -6.50
N LEU A 192 9.65 -6.81 -6.00
CA LEU A 192 9.17 -5.43 -5.77
C LEU A 192 10.08 -4.57 -4.89
N ALA A 193 10.86 -5.18 -3.99
CA ALA A 193 11.85 -4.47 -3.18
C ALA A 193 12.91 -3.72 -4.01
N THR A 194 13.22 -4.17 -5.23
CA THR A 194 14.21 -3.50 -6.09
C THR A 194 13.72 -2.15 -6.61
N ALA A 195 12.41 -1.90 -6.61
CA ALA A 195 11.87 -0.58 -6.97
C ALA A 195 12.29 0.50 -5.96
N PHE A 196 12.59 0.13 -4.70
CA PHE A 196 12.95 1.05 -3.62
C PHE A 196 14.44 1.41 -3.55
N VAL A 197 15.25 0.83 -4.42
CA VAL A 197 16.68 1.13 -4.54
C VAL A 197 16.97 1.82 -5.87
N GLY A 198 18.16 2.41 -6.00
CA GLY A 198 18.58 3.06 -7.26
C GLY A 198 18.80 2.06 -8.40
N GLU A 199 19.07 2.56 -9.60
CA GLU A 199 19.38 1.74 -10.79
C GLU A 199 20.53 0.74 -10.52
N THR A 200 21.50 1.18 -9.72
CA THR A 200 22.53 0.31 -9.15
C THR A 200 22.54 0.41 -7.63
N PHE A 201 22.72 -0.72 -6.96
CA PHE A 201 22.61 -0.83 -5.51
C PHE A 201 23.45 -1.97 -4.95
N THR A 202 23.66 -1.94 -3.65
CA THR A 202 24.31 -2.98 -2.86
C THR A 202 23.26 -3.91 -2.24
N ILE A 203 23.66 -5.15 -1.94
CA ILE A 203 22.80 -6.07 -1.16
C ILE A 203 22.44 -5.50 0.22
N ALA A 204 23.27 -4.61 0.78
CA ALA A 204 22.99 -3.96 2.05
C ALA A 204 21.84 -2.95 1.94
N GLU A 205 21.78 -2.16 0.86
CA GLU A 205 20.67 -1.24 0.57
C GLU A 205 19.38 -2.02 0.31
N LEU A 206 19.44 -3.09 -0.49
CA LEU A 206 18.27 -3.95 -0.70
C LEU A 206 17.80 -4.56 0.64
N ARG A 207 18.72 -5.04 1.49
CA ARG A 207 18.38 -5.56 2.82
C ARG A 207 17.67 -4.50 3.67
N ALA A 208 18.12 -3.26 3.64
CA ALA A 208 17.50 -2.18 4.40
C ALA A 208 16.04 -1.95 4.00
N VAL A 209 15.69 -2.10 2.71
CA VAL A 209 14.29 -2.08 2.25
C VAL A 209 13.48 -3.18 2.93
N TYR A 210 13.96 -4.43 2.89
CA TYR A 210 13.29 -5.55 3.55
C TYR A 210 13.13 -5.34 5.06
N GLU A 211 14.18 -4.92 5.75
CA GLU A 211 14.14 -4.64 7.19
C GLU A 211 13.14 -3.52 7.53
N THR A 212 13.08 -2.49 6.70
CA THR A 212 12.15 -1.35 6.88
C THR A 212 10.70 -1.77 6.68
N VAL A 213 10.41 -2.57 5.66
CA VAL A 213 9.03 -2.99 5.34
C VAL A 213 8.54 -4.08 6.30
N TRP A 214 9.40 -5.04 6.62
CA TRP A 214 9.06 -6.15 7.52
C TRP A 214 9.13 -5.77 9.00
N GLY A 215 9.85 -4.70 9.36
CA GLY A 215 10.00 -4.27 10.75
C GLY A 215 10.88 -5.20 11.59
N GLU A 216 11.73 -6.02 10.96
CA GLU A 216 12.63 -6.96 11.64
C GLU A 216 14.06 -6.84 11.11
N GLN A 217 15.04 -7.21 11.95
CA GLN A 217 16.45 -7.20 11.56
C GLN A 217 16.83 -8.52 10.88
N LEU A 218 17.51 -8.42 9.74
CA LEU A 218 17.91 -9.57 8.93
C LEU A 218 19.41 -9.84 9.03
N HIS A 219 19.77 -11.11 9.22
CA HIS A 219 21.17 -11.52 9.26
C HIS A 219 21.83 -11.38 7.88
N GLY A 220 22.70 -10.37 7.72
CA GLY A 220 23.27 -9.96 6.44
C GLY A 220 23.88 -11.09 5.59
N PRO A 221 24.75 -11.95 6.13
CA PRO A 221 25.32 -13.08 5.37
C PRO A 221 24.26 -14.08 4.85
N ASN A 222 23.21 -14.35 5.64
CA ASN A 222 22.14 -15.26 5.23
C ASN A 222 21.27 -14.62 4.15
N PHE A 223 20.91 -13.34 4.33
CA PHE A 223 20.17 -12.56 3.34
C PHE A 223 20.92 -12.55 2.02
N ARG A 224 22.20 -12.16 2.01
CA ARG A 224 23.04 -12.16 0.80
C ARG A 224 23.04 -13.51 0.10
N ARG A 225 23.20 -14.61 0.85
CA ARG A 225 23.17 -15.96 0.27
C ARG A 225 21.82 -16.28 -0.35
N LYS A 226 20.71 -15.94 0.31
CA LYS A 226 19.35 -16.13 -0.22
C LYS A 226 19.15 -15.32 -1.51
N ILE A 227 19.44 -14.02 -1.51
CA ILE A 227 19.29 -13.14 -2.69
C ILE A 227 20.05 -13.68 -3.91
N LEU A 228 21.33 -13.99 -3.74
CA LEU A 228 22.18 -14.45 -4.85
C LEU A 228 21.85 -15.86 -5.33
N SER A 229 21.04 -16.61 -4.58
CA SER A 229 20.59 -17.94 -4.99
C SER A 229 19.34 -17.91 -5.86
N VAL A 230 18.60 -16.79 -5.91
CA VAL A 230 17.38 -16.64 -6.71
C VAL A 230 17.79 -16.21 -8.13
N PRO A 231 17.57 -17.06 -9.16
CA PRO A 231 17.88 -16.70 -10.53
C PRO A 231 17.09 -15.47 -11.00
N GLY A 232 17.74 -14.57 -11.74
CA GLY A 232 17.10 -13.39 -12.33
C GLY A 232 16.69 -12.32 -11.31
N PHE A 233 16.94 -12.49 -10.00
CA PHE A 233 16.53 -11.48 -9.03
C PHE A 233 17.43 -10.24 -9.07
N VAL A 234 18.75 -10.46 -8.99
CA VAL A 234 19.75 -9.38 -9.07
C VAL A 234 20.89 -9.81 -9.96
N GLU A 235 21.44 -8.86 -10.71
CA GLU A 235 22.57 -9.07 -11.60
C GLU A 235 23.78 -8.25 -11.15
N SER A 236 24.96 -8.85 -11.15
CA SER A 236 26.20 -8.13 -10.86
C SER A 236 26.52 -7.14 -11.99
N VAL A 237 26.81 -5.89 -11.63
CA VAL A 237 27.25 -4.85 -12.58
C VAL A 237 28.75 -4.97 -12.88
N GLY A 238 29.48 -5.83 -12.17
CA GLY A 238 30.94 -5.96 -12.29
C GLY A 238 31.71 -4.78 -11.68
N ALA A 239 31.01 -3.87 -10.99
CA ALA A 239 31.56 -2.70 -10.33
C ALA A 239 31.43 -2.79 -8.79
N THR A 240 32.11 -1.87 -8.10
CA THR A 240 32.00 -1.73 -6.65
C THR A 240 31.76 -0.28 -6.27
N THR A 241 31.22 -0.04 -5.08
CA THR A 241 31.04 1.31 -4.52
C THR A 241 32.35 2.10 -4.54
N GLU A 242 32.29 3.41 -4.79
CA GLU A 242 33.49 4.27 -4.84
C GLU A 242 34.27 4.27 -3.52
N ARG A 243 33.52 4.19 -2.42
CA ARG A 243 34.04 4.16 -1.04
C ARG A 243 33.58 2.90 -0.33
N GLY A 244 34.37 2.50 0.66
CA GLY A 244 33.96 1.51 1.63
C GLY A 244 32.74 1.96 2.44
N GLY A 245 32.12 1.05 3.19
CA GLY A 245 31.03 1.40 4.11
C GLY A 245 31.46 2.50 5.10
N ALA A 246 30.50 3.21 5.69
CA ALA A 246 30.72 4.40 6.52
C ALA A 246 31.77 4.27 7.64
N ARG A 247 32.09 3.04 8.07
CA ARG A 247 33.14 2.72 9.08
C ARG A 247 34.50 2.30 8.47
N GLY A 248 34.76 2.56 7.20
CA GLY A 248 36.03 2.23 6.52
C GLY A 248 36.15 0.76 6.08
N GLY A 249 35.03 0.09 5.82
CA GLY A 249 35.01 -1.31 5.34
C GLY A 249 35.43 -1.48 3.87
N PRO A 250 35.49 -2.71 3.34
CA PRO A 250 35.74 -2.94 1.92
C PRO A 250 34.65 -2.32 1.04
N ARG A 251 34.99 -2.02 -0.22
CA ARG A 251 34.00 -1.62 -1.22
C ARG A 251 33.00 -2.75 -1.45
N SER A 252 31.73 -2.39 -1.60
CA SER A 252 30.65 -3.36 -1.81
C SER A 252 30.40 -3.57 -3.29
N GLN A 253 30.08 -4.78 -3.71
CA GLN A 253 29.68 -5.06 -5.09
C GLN A 253 28.36 -4.37 -5.41
N LEU A 254 28.27 -3.82 -6.62
CA LEU A 254 27.07 -3.21 -7.16
C LEU A 254 26.29 -4.21 -8.01
N TYR A 255 24.98 -4.15 -7.85
CA TYR A 255 23.99 -4.96 -8.52
C TYR A 255 22.94 -4.06 -9.18
N ARG A 256 22.19 -4.63 -10.11
CA ARG A 256 20.94 -4.06 -10.64
C ARG A 256 19.83 -5.09 -10.53
N ALA A 257 18.57 -4.65 -10.67
CA ALA A 257 17.44 -5.56 -10.78
C ALA A 257 17.62 -6.47 -12.01
N GLY A 258 17.36 -7.76 -11.86
CA GLY A 258 17.26 -8.67 -13.01
C GLY A 258 15.84 -8.72 -13.58
N ASP A 259 15.54 -9.77 -14.35
CA ASP A 259 14.27 -9.97 -15.05
C ASP A 259 13.22 -10.77 -14.25
N ALA A 260 13.58 -11.28 -13.06
CA ALA A 260 12.64 -12.02 -12.23
C ALA A 260 11.54 -11.11 -11.69
N THR A 261 10.29 -11.46 -11.94
CA THR A 261 9.12 -10.85 -11.30
C THR A 261 8.70 -11.60 -10.03
N LEU A 262 8.89 -12.93 -10.04
CA LEU A 262 8.63 -13.83 -8.91
C LEU A 262 9.93 -14.42 -8.36
N LEU A 263 10.00 -14.60 -7.04
CA LEU A 263 11.16 -15.16 -6.35
C LEU A 263 10.96 -16.64 -6.07
N HIS A 264 11.86 -17.47 -6.58
CA HIS A 264 11.93 -18.89 -6.24
C HIS A 264 13.38 -19.31 -5.94
N PRO A 265 13.69 -19.77 -4.71
CA PRO A 265 12.79 -19.88 -3.56
C PRO A 265 12.37 -18.50 -3.01
N ALA A 266 11.21 -18.45 -2.35
CA ALA A 266 10.71 -17.25 -1.69
C ALA A 266 11.57 -16.83 -0.48
N LEU A 267 11.56 -15.53 -0.17
CA LEU A 267 12.20 -14.92 1.00
C LEU A 267 11.17 -14.77 2.11
N LEU A 268 10.98 -15.82 2.90
CA LEU A 268 9.98 -15.82 3.97
C LEU A 268 10.39 -14.92 5.14
N ARG A 269 9.42 -14.18 5.70
CA ARG A 269 9.53 -13.50 7.00
C ARG A 269 9.60 -14.52 8.13
N THR A 270 10.14 -14.12 9.28
CA THR A 270 10.22 -15.01 10.46
C THR A 270 8.85 -15.58 10.86
N VAL A 271 7.83 -14.73 10.94
CA VAL A 271 6.45 -15.15 11.29
C VAL A 271 5.91 -16.19 10.30
N THR A 272 6.18 -16.00 9.00
CA THR A 272 5.77 -16.94 7.95
C THR A 272 6.58 -18.26 8.04
N GLU A 273 7.88 -18.19 8.31
CA GLU A 273 8.71 -19.37 8.54
C GLU A 273 8.23 -20.20 9.75
N GLU A 274 7.72 -19.55 10.82
CA GLU A 274 7.17 -20.22 12.01
C GLU A 274 5.81 -20.87 11.75
N GLN A 275 4.96 -20.27 10.92
CA GLN A 275 3.64 -20.82 10.58
C GLN A 275 3.70 -22.05 9.66
N ILE A 276 4.75 -22.18 8.85
CA ILE A 276 4.93 -23.27 7.89
C ILE A 276 5.63 -24.50 8.52
N ARG A 277 6.33 -24.31 9.65
CA ARG A 277 7.03 -25.38 10.38
C ARG A 277 6.11 -26.19 11.28
#